data_AF-A0A496V1U7-F1
#
_entry.id   AF-A0A496V1U7-F1
#
_cell.length_a   1.000
_cell.length_b   1.000
_cell.length_c   1.000
_cell.angle_alpha   90.00
_cell.angle_beta   90.00
_cell.angle_gamma   90.00
#
_symmetry.space_group_name_H-M   'P 1'
#
loop_
_entity.id
_entity.type
_entity.pdbx_description
1 polymer ?
#
loop_
_entity_poly.entity_id
_entity_poly.type
_entity_poly.pdbx_seq_one_letter_code
_entity_poly.pdbx_strand_id
1 'polypeptide(L)'
;MNLKALLVFLIIFNMGVMAFYAGKASNSITTIENLAASLDELRLNIQHLEQELAKKTGIEVRAKNRQFPKTDQAFVKAEALLKQGDLARAGLYFSNGISQEPGNWDKINRYQQSVLDYCRQRIDNGDYEMALNVLGDMNTFMRTQALYVPVQDIEKLQQALSDIAQIKQSIVDKMTQASQIETAQFVKTLLSQSDELLAQNPAADNPDKITPYVEALKENLFALQSLDANLVESNDSSKIAHQITQLENTIATLEQQLAIAQAANTVSTLAQQATQFIENAKNEPAQSDFILYYLTSAESIIRQLVLIAPNMEMAKTQIATLFEQLEQAKQEIAKRQSERVWHEIEQAFGQFEIEKSTKAQKAIEQLIPFRQRLAEKASKLSSVEVLEKAQARLEEVNHQIANWRAKQIRKYEQWAINQITTFYNVYQDELGTGFTDEDRVYSGIIIFLGNIDMRYLSTPAQRAYNEAFQKFYAELHDKQKIPLSSKMTLMDKKPLSDF
;
A
#
# COMPACT_ATOMS: atom_id res chain seq x y z
N MET A 1 23.12 9.32 -17.68
CA MET A 1 22.33 10.00 -18.72
C MET A 1 22.60 9.30 -20.04
N ASN A 2 21.60 8.62 -20.61
CA ASN A 2 21.78 7.71 -21.74
C ASN A 2 21.98 8.50 -23.04
N LEU A 3 23.10 8.29 -23.73
CA LEU A 3 23.45 8.95 -25.01
C LEU A 3 22.32 8.79 -26.06
N LYS A 4 21.56 7.71 -25.96
CA LYS A 4 20.38 7.42 -26.80
C LYS A 4 19.19 8.33 -26.52
N ALA A 5 18.93 8.68 -25.26
CA ALA A 5 17.87 9.62 -24.88
C ALA A 5 18.21 11.05 -25.34
N LEU A 6 19.49 11.43 -25.33
CA LEU A 6 19.96 12.70 -25.88
C LEU A 6 19.75 12.77 -27.40
N LEU A 7 19.96 11.65 -28.11
CA LEU A 7 19.77 11.55 -29.56
C LEU A 7 18.28 11.65 -29.95
N VAL A 8 17.40 10.95 -29.21
CA VAL A 8 15.94 11.04 -29.39
C VAL A 8 15.44 12.45 -29.12
N PHE A 9 15.94 13.10 -28.07
CA PHE A 9 15.57 14.49 -27.76
C PHE A 9 16.05 15.48 -28.83
N LEU A 10 17.26 15.30 -29.37
CA LEU A 10 17.80 16.12 -30.47
C LEU A 10 17.01 15.94 -31.78
N ILE A 11 16.58 14.70 -32.07
CA ILE A 11 15.81 14.37 -33.27
C ILE A 11 14.37 14.91 -33.18
N ILE A 12 13.69 14.74 -32.04
CA ILE A 12 12.33 15.30 -31.80
C ILE A 12 12.37 16.83 -31.80
N PHE A 13 13.40 17.44 -31.21
CA PHE A 13 13.55 18.90 -31.18
C PHE A 13 13.81 19.46 -32.59
N ASN A 14 14.62 18.81 -33.41
CA ASN A 14 14.85 19.21 -34.81
C ASN A 14 13.59 19.02 -35.68
N MET A 15 12.83 17.94 -35.48
CA MET A 15 11.57 17.71 -36.19
C MET A 15 10.48 18.73 -35.81
N GLY A 16 10.35 19.08 -34.52
CA GLY A 16 9.41 20.10 -34.05
C GLY A 16 9.71 21.51 -34.56
N VAL A 17 10.99 21.85 -34.71
CA VAL A 17 11.41 23.12 -35.33
C VAL A 17 11.09 23.14 -36.82
N MET A 18 11.31 22.04 -37.55
CA MET A 18 11.04 21.94 -39.00
C MET A 18 9.53 21.95 -39.34
N ALA A 19 8.70 21.25 -38.57
CA ALA A 19 7.23 21.26 -38.75
C ALA A 19 6.62 22.65 -38.46
N PHE A 20 7.19 23.40 -37.51
CA PHE A 20 6.82 24.78 -37.22
C PHE A 20 7.16 25.74 -38.38
N TYR A 21 8.22 25.47 -39.15
CA TYR A 21 8.58 26.25 -40.34
C TYR A 21 7.71 25.89 -41.57
N ALA A 22 7.36 24.61 -41.76
CA ALA A 22 6.49 24.18 -42.86
C ALA A 22 5.04 24.72 -42.73
N GLY A 23 4.47 24.68 -41.52
CA GLY A 23 3.12 25.21 -41.25
C GLY A 23 3.03 26.74 -41.20
N LYS A 24 4.13 27.44 -40.86
CA LYS A 24 4.19 28.91 -40.89
C LYS A 24 4.53 29.47 -42.26
N ALA A 25 5.10 28.72 -43.20
CA ALA A 25 5.49 29.24 -44.51
C ALA A 25 4.30 29.86 -45.29
N SER A 26 3.09 29.31 -45.16
CA SER A 26 1.91 29.85 -45.84
C SER A 26 1.34 31.13 -45.22
N ASN A 27 1.34 31.26 -43.88
CA ASN A 27 0.84 32.46 -43.19
C ASN A 27 1.92 33.53 -42.94
N SER A 28 3.20 33.17 -42.99
CA SER A 28 4.32 34.10 -42.80
C SER A 28 4.58 34.99 -44.01
N ILE A 29 4.27 34.56 -45.24
CA ILE A 29 4.47 35.38 -46.45
C ILE A 29 3.64 36.67 -46.38
N THR A 30 2.36 36.59 -46.03
CA THR A 30 1.49 37.78 -45.85
C THR A 30 1.84 38.62 -44.63
N THR A 31 2.38 37.99 -43.57
CA THR A 31 2.82 38.73 -42.37
C THR A 31 4.15 39.46 -42.61
N ILE A 32 5.05 38.88 -43.41
CA ILE A 32 6.34 39.46 -43.83
C ILE A 32 6.12 40.61 -44.83
N GLU A 33 5.15 40.50 -45.74
CA GLU A 33 4.77 41.61 -46.64
C GLU A 33 4.22 42.82 -45.87
N ASN A 34 3.39 42.59 -44.84
CA ASN A 34 2.89 43.66 -43.98
C ASN A 34 3.98 44.26 -43.07
N LEU A 35 4.94 43.45 -42.59
CA LEU A 35 6.08 43.94 -41.82
C LEU A 35 7.05 44.77 -42.69
N ALA A 36 7.23 44.38 -43.96
CA ALA A 36 8.03 45.12 -44.94
C ALA A 36 7.41 46.49 -45.24
N ALA A 37 6.08 46.58 -45.36
CA ALA A 37 5.38 47.85 -45.55
C ALA A 37 5.53 48.81 -44.35
N SER A 38 5.46 48.30 -43.10
CA SER A 38 5.67 49.11 -41.90
C SER A 38 7.14 49.52 -41.69
N LEU A 39 8.10 48.69 -42.14
CA LEU A 39 9.53 49.01 -42.12
C LEU A 39 9.89 50.11 -43.14
N ASP A 40 9.24 50.13 -44.30
CA ASP A 40 9.41 51.20 -45.29
C ASP A 40 8.88 52.55 -44.80
N GLU A 41 7.77 52.56 -44.04
CA GLU A 41 7.20 53.78 -43.44
C GLU A 41 8.09 54.33 -42.30
N LEU A 42 8.67 53.45 -41.48
CA LEU A 42 9.67 53.82 -40.46
C LEU A 42 10.97 54.34 -41.09
N ARG A 43 11.39 53.76 -42.21
CA ARG A 43 12.60 54.16 -42.94
C ARG A 43 12.45 55.53 -43.62
N LEU A 44 11.27 55.84 -44.16
CA LEU A 44 10.93 57.17 -44.69
C LEU A 44 10.98 58.25 -43.59
N ASN A 45 10.50 57.94 -42.39
CA ASN A 45 10.56 58.85 -41.25
C ASN A 45 12.00 59.10 -40.76
N ILE A 46 12.86 58.07 -40.78
CA ILE A 46 14.28 58.24 -40.42
C ILE A 46 15.04 59.04 -41.48
N GLN A 47 14.78 58.83 -42.78
CA GLN A 47 15.38 59.64 -43.85
C GLN A 47 14.94 61.10 -43.80
N HIS A 48 13.68 61.37 -43.44
CA HIS A 48 13.20 62.74 -43.21
C HIS A 48 13.90 63.39 -42.01
N LEU A 49 14.10 62.65 -40.91
CA LEU A 49 14.83 63.13 -39.73
C LEU A 49 16.31 63.36 -40.02
N GLU A 50 16.98 62.50 -40.79
CA GLU A 50 18.38 62.67 -41.21
C GLU A 50 18.56 63.87 -42.14
N GLN A 51 17.62 64.12 -43.06
CA GLN A 51 17.63 65.31 -43.91
C GLN A 51 17.37 66.60 -43.13
N GLU A 52 16.46 66.58 -42.14
CA GLU A 52 16.28 67.71 -41.22
C GLU A 52 17.51 67.96 -40.35
N LEU A 53 18.17 66.90 -39.87
CA LEU A 53 19.39 67.01 -39.07
C LEU A 53 20.52 67.61 -39.90
N ALA A 54 20.75 67.10 -41.11
CA ALA A 54 21.77 67.59 -42.04
C ALA A 54 21.55 69.07 -42.44
N LYS A 55 20.28 69.49 -42.61
CA LYS A 55 19.92 70.91 -42.83
C LYS A 55 20.17 71.78 -41.60
N LYS A 56 19.97 71.26 -40.38
CA LYS A 56 20.16 72.01 -39.13
C LYS A 56 21.62 72.07 -38.66
N THR A 57 22.46 71.10 -39.00
CA THR A 57 23.85 71.04 -38.49
C THR A 57 24.92 71.58 -39.44
N GLY A 58 24.63 71.82 -40.73
CA GLY A 58 25.55 72.54 -41.63
C GLY A 58 26.96 71.95 -41.76
N ILE A 59 27.10 70.61 -41.79
CA ILE A 59 28.40 69.94 -41.89
C ILE A 59 28.61 69.41 -43.32
N GLU A 60 29.42 70.12 -44.10
CA GLU A 60 30.11 69.57 -45.27
C GLU A 60 31.14 68.53 -44.82
N VAL A 61 30.93 67.26 -45.16
CA VAL A 61 31.91 66.20 -44.87
C VAL A 61 33.02 66.22 -45.92
N ARG A 62 34.15 66.83 -45.54
CA ARG A 62 35.45 66.78 -46.20
C ARG A 62 35.90 65.33 -46.45
N ALA A 63 35.96 64.93 -47.71
CA ALA A 63 36.73 63.79 -48.17
C ALA A 63 38.17 64.22 -48.50
N LYS A 64 39.17 63.79 -47.73
CA LYS A 64 40.57 63.71 -48.21
C LYS A 64 41.32 62.51 -47.61
N ASN A 65 41.96 61.78 -48.53
CA ASN A 65 43.10 60.87 -48.36
C ASN A 65 42.86 59.49 -47.72
N ARG A 66 42.33 58.56 -48.51
CA ARG A 66 42.84 57.17 -48.58
C ARG A 66 42.91 56.75 -50.04
N GLN A 67 44.06 56.26 -50.49
CA GLN A 67 44.18 55.60 -51.78
C GLN A 67 43.31 54.34 -51.76
N PHE A 68 42.23 54.35 -52.55
CA PHE A 68 41.39 53.18 -52.75
C PHE A 68 42.12 52.19 -53.68
N PRO A 69 42.18 50.89 -53.36
CA PRO A 69 42.64 49.90 -54.31
C PRO A 69 41.77 49.96 -55.56
N LYS A 70 42.37 49.74 -56.75
CA LYS A 70 41.62 49.70 -58.01
C LYS A 70 40.45 48.73 -57.87
N THR A 71 39.27 49.14 -58.32
CA THR A 71 37.96 48.49 -58.13
C THR A 71 37.96 46.96 -58.28
N ASP A 72 38.76 46.39 -59.18
CA ASP A 72 38.86 44.93 -59.37
C ASP A 72 39.64 44.17 -58.28
N GLN A 73 40.58 44.82 -57.58
CA GLN A 73 41.35 44.20 -56.50
C GLN A 73 40.47 43.89 -55.28
N ALA A 74 39.42 44.69 -55.05
CA ALA A 74 38.46 44.45 -53.97
C ALA A 74 37.66 43.16 -54.23
N PHE A 75 37.20 42.93 -55.46
CA PHE A 75 36.47 41.73 -55.85
C PHE A 75 37.34 40.47 -55.78
N VAL A 76 38.57 40.52 -56.29
CA VAL A 76 39.51 39.40 -56.21
C VAL A 76 39.80 39.01 -54.76
N LYS A 77 39.96 39.99 -53.88
CA LYS A 77 40.17 39.75 -52.44
C LYS A 77 38.92 39.19 -51.77
N ALA A 78 37.74 39.67 -52.15
CA ALA A 78 36.47 39.18 -51.63
C ALA A 78 36.19 37.72 -52.04
N GLU A 79 36.45 37.36 -53.30
CA GLU A 79 36.37 35.98 -53.82
C GLU A 79 37.34 35.05 -53.08
N ALA A 80 38.57 35.50 -52.81
CA ALA A 80 39.52 34.73 -52.02
C ALA A 80 39.04 34.51 -50.56
N LEU A 81 38.41 35.53 -49.96
CA LEU A 81 37.84 35.43 -48.61
C LEU A 81 36.60 34.53 -48.56
N LEU A 82 35.75 34.54 -49.59
CA LEU A 82 34.64 33.58 -49.74
C LEU A 82 35.15 32.14 -49.77
N LYS A 83 36.22 31.87 -50.56
CA LYS A 83 36.85 30.54 -50.60
C LYS A 83 37.44 30.12 -49.25
N GLN A 84 37.81 31.08 -48.40
CA GLN A 84 38.30 30.84 -47.04
C GLN A 84 37.16 30.76 -46.00
N GLY A 85 35.91 31.01 -46.40
CA GLY A 85 34.75 31.01 -45.51
C GLY A 85 34.58 32.29 -44.66
N ASP A 86 35.38 33.33 -44.88
CA ASP A 86 35.29 34.62 -44.16
C ASP A 86 34.24 35.53 -44.83
N LEU A 87 32.96 35.18 -44.64
CA LEU A 87 31.81 35.84 -45.26
C LEU A 87 31.68 37.31 -44.88
N ALA A 88 31.93 37.63 -43.61
CA ALA A 88 31.81 38.99 -43.11
C ALA A 88 32.81 39.92 -43.79
N ARG A 89 34.07 39.50 -43.90
CA ARG A 89 35.08 40.31 -44.60
C ARG A 89 34.88 40.29 -46.11
N ALA A 90 34.50 39.16 -46.69
CA ALA A 90 34.18 39.10 -48.11
C ALA A 90 33.07 40.10 -48.47
N GLY A 91 31.98 40.11 -47.71
CA GLY A 91 30.87 41.06 -47.87
C GLY A 91 31.33 42.51 -47.81
N LEU A 92 32.21 42.88 -46.87
CA LEU A 92 32.78 44.24 -46.79
C LEU A 92 33.58 44.64 -48.04
N TYR A 93 34.40 43.73 -48.59
CA TYR A 93 35.17 44.02 -49.81
C TYR A 93 34.28 44.10 -51.05
N PHE A 94 33.25 43.27 -51.17
CA PHE A 94 32.25 43.38 -52.24
C PHE A 94 31.45 44.68 -52.13
N SER A 95 30.92 45.02 -50.95
CA SER A 95 30.19 46.27 -50.73
C SER A 95 31.06 47.50 -51.03
N ASN A 96 32.36 47.47 -50.68
CA ASN A 96 33.28 48.55 -51.03
C ASN A 96 33.53 48.67 -52.54
N GLY A 97 33.66 47.54 -53.24
CA GLY A 97 33.84 47.54 -54.70
C GLY A 97 32.60 48.04 -55.46
N ILE A 98 31.40 47.75 -54.94
CA ILE A 98 30.12 48.18 -55.52
C ILE A 98 29.82 49.65 -55.20
N SER A 99 30.13 50.12 -53.98
CA SER A 99 29.86 51.52 -53.60
C SER A 99 30.70 52.55 -54.36
N GLN A 100 31.84 52.14 -54.93
CA GLN A 100 32.66 52.98 -55.80
C GLN A 100 32.02 53.21 -57.18
N GLU A 101 31.17 52.28 -57.64
CA GLU A 101 30.39 52.40 -58.88
C GLU A 101 28.97 51.85 -58.66
N PRO A 102 28.10 52.59 -57.95
CA PRO A 102 26.73 52.16 -57.68
C PRO A 102 25.96 51.93 -58.98
N GLY A 103 25.20 50.83 -59.04
CA GLY A 103 24.39 50.50 -60.22
C GLY A 103 25.14 49.80 -61.35
N ASN A 104 26.45 49.57 -61.24
CA ASN A 104 27.20 48.77 -62.22
C ASN A 104 26.76 47.29 -62.14
N TRP A 105 25.97 46.86 -63.15
CA TRP A 105 25.40 45.53 -63.21
C TRP A 105 26.45 44.42 -63.18
N ASP A 106 27.56 44.56 -63.91
CA ASP A 106 28.58 43.51 -64.01
C ASP A 106 29.21 43.21 -62.64
N LYS A 107 29.38 44.24 -61.81
CA LYS A 107 29.90 44.12 -60.45
C LYS A 107 28.88 43.49 -59.49
N ILE A 108 27.62 43.90 -59.59
CA ILE A 108 26.52 43.32 -58.80
C ILE A 108 26.35 41.83 -59.13
N ASN A 109 26.32 41.50 -60.42
CA ASN A 109 26.21 40.13 -60.90
C ASN A 109 27.46 39.30 -60.52
N ARG A 110 28.67 39.86 -60.59
CA ARG A 110 29.89 39.15 -60.16
C ARG A 110 29.86 38.78 -58.67
N TYR A 111 29.35 39.67 -57.82
CA TYR A 111 29.17 39.36 -56.40
C TYR A 111 28.12 38.25 -56.21
N GLN A 112 26.97 38.36 -56.88
CA GLN A 112 25.94 37.33 -56.87
C GLN A 112 26.51 35.96 -57.27
N GLN A 113 27.19 35.86 -58.41
CA GLN A 113 27.74 34.58 -58.88
C GLN A 113 28.75 34.00 -57.88
N SER A 114 29.62 34.84 -57.29
CA SER A 114 30.57 34.39 -56.29
C SER A 114 29.90 33.82 -55.04
N VAL A 115 28.79 34.43 -54.60
CA VAL A 115 27.99 33.94 -53.47
C VAL A 115 27.21 32.68 -53.86
N LEU A 116 26.64 32.62 -55.06
CA LEU A 116 25.95 31.43 -55.56
C LEU A 116 26.89 30.23 -55.64
N ASP A 117 28.13 30.42 -56.12
CA ASP A 117 29.13 29.36 -56.20
C ASP A 117 29.56 28.88 -54.81
N TYR A 118 29.72 29.81 -53.85
CA TYR A 118 29.95 29.45 -52.45
C TYR A 118 28.79 28.63 -51.87
N CYS A 119 27.54 29.04 -52.13
CA CYS A 119 26.36 28.32 -51.67
C CYS A 119 26.24 26.93 -52.33
N ARG A 120 26.52 26.80 -53.62
CA ARG A 120 26.57 25.49 -54.32
C ARG A 120 27.58 24.54 -53.66
N GLN A 121 28.78 25.02 -53.36
CA GLN A 121 29.79 24.23 -52.66
C GLN A 121 29.33 23.78 -51.26
N ARG A 122 28.62 24.64 -50.53
CA ARG A 122 28.06 24.28 -49.20
C ARG A 122 26.96 23.25 -49.30
N ILE A 123 26.09 23.36 -50.31
CA ILE A 123 25.04 22.37 -50.59
C ILE A 123 25.66 21.00 -50.88
N ASP A 124 26.72 20.95 -51.69
CA ASP A 124 27.39 19.68 -52.03
C ASP A 124 28.09 19.04 -50.81
N ASN A 125 28.45 19.84 -49.81
CA ASN A 125 29.01 19.39 -48.53
C ASN A 125 27.95 19.08 -47.45
N GLY A 126 26.65 19.28 -47.73
CA GLY A 126 25.57 19.05 -46.77
C GLY A 126 25.32 20.20 -45.78
N ASP A 127 26.00 21.35 -45.93
CA ASP A 127 25.85 22.54 -45.08
C ASP A 127 24.62 23.38 -45.50
N TYR A 128 23.43 22.79 -45.50
CA TYR A 128 22.21 23.40 -46.05
C TYR A 128 21.77 24.67 -45.33
N GLU A 129 21.83 24.69 -44.00
CA GLU A 129 21.44 25.84 -43.17
C GLU A 129 22.32 27.07 -43.44
N MET A 130 23.64 26.85 -43.54
CA MET A 130 24.59 27.90 -43.88
C MET A 130 24.33 28.48 -45.27
N ALA A 131 24.06 27.62 -46.26
CA ALA A 131 23.73 28.05 -47.61
C ALA A 131 22.42 28.85 -47.66
N LEU A 132 21.38 28.43 -46.93
CA LEU A 132 20.11 29.15 -46.84
C LEU A 132 20.26 30.56 -46.26
N ASN A 133 21.02 30.69 -45.16
CA ASN A 133 21.27 31.97 -44.51
C ASN A 133 21.99 32.94 -45.46
N VAL A 134 23.05 32.48 -46.12
CA VAL A 134 23.83 33.31 -47.06
C VAL A 134 23.01 33.71 -48.28
N LEU A 135 22.16 32.83 -48.82
CA LEU A 135 21.21 33.19 -49.89
C LEU A 135 20.11 34.13 -49.38
N GLY A 136 19.76 34.09 -48.09
CA GLY A 136 18.94 35.08 -47.39
C GLY A 136 19.52 36.48 -47.55
N ASP A 137 20.76 36.65 -47.13
CA ASP A 137 21.49 37.91 -47.20
C ASP A 137 21.68 38.40 -48.63
N MET A 138 21.99 37.48 -49.56
CA MET A 138 22.15 37.80 -50.98
C MET A 138 20.85 38.29 -51.62
N ASN A 139 19.71 37.67 -51.28
CA ASN A 139 18.39 38.12 -51.75
C ASN A 139 18.09 39.54 -51.27
N THR A 140 18.33 39.82 -49.98
CA THR A 140 18.18 41.15 -49.40
C THR A 140 19.08 42.16 -50.12
N PHE A 141 20.35 41.81 -50.32
CA PHE A 141 21.29 42.64 -51.06
C PHE A 141 20.79 42.96 -52.48
N MET A 142 20.39 41.95 -53.27
CA MET A 142 19.92 42.16 -54.64
C MET A 142 18.69 43.10 -54.68
N ARG A 143 17.74 42.93 -53.75
CA ARG A 143 16.58 43.83 -53.64
C ARG A 143 16.98 45.28 -53.37
N THR A 144 18.00 45.51 -52.54
CA THR A 144 18.50 46.88 -52.29
C THR A 144 19.15 47.51 -53.52
N GLN A 145 19.67 46.71 -54.47
CA GLN A 145 20.26 47.23 -55.70
C GLN A 145 19.23 47.77 -56.69
N ALA A 146 17.94 47.44 -56.54
CA ALA A 146 16.88 47.95 -57.42
C ALA A 146 16.80 49.49 -57.46
N LEU A 147 17.29 50.18 -56.42
CA LEU A 147 17.35 51.65 -56.35
C LEU A 147 18.47 52.26 -57.19
N TYR A 148 19.48 51.47 -57.57
CA TYR A 148 20.71 51.97 -58.20
C TYR A 148 20.93 51.40 -59.61
N VAL A 149 20.35 50.24 -59.93
CA VAL A 149 20.48 49.58 -61.23
C VAL A 149 19.72 50.37 -62.31
N PRO A 150 20.33 50.66 -63.47
CA PRO A 150 19.66 51.33 -64.59
C PRO A 150 18.46 50.54 -65.11
N VAL A 151 17.46 51.25 -65.66
CA VAL A 151 16.20 50.64 -66.16
C VAL A 151 16.46 49.49 -67.15
N GLN A 152 17.45 49.63 -68.03
CA GLN A 152 17.83 48.61 -69.02
C GLN A 152 18.33 47.28 -68.41
N ASP A 153 18.71 47.27 -67.13
CA ASP A 153 19.25 46.09 -66.43
C ASP A 153 18.28 45.55 -65.35
N ILE A 154 17.08 46.14 -65.20
CA ILE A 154 16.07 45.70 -64.21
C ILE A 154 15.61 44.25 -64.47
N GLU A 155 15.43 43.86 -65.73
CA GLU A 155 15.07 42.47 -66.08
C GLU A 155 16.16 41.47 -65.66
N LYS A 156 17.44 41.89 -65.74
CA LYS A 156 18.56 41.06 -65.29
C LYS A 156 18.56 40.91 -63.77
N LEU A 157 18.21 41.97 -63.03
CA LEU A 157 18.04 41.91 -61.58
C LEU A 157 16.90 40.96 -61.16
N GLN A 158 15.78 40.99 -61.88
CA GLN A 158 14.68 40.08 -61.64
C GLN A 158 15.10 38.62 -61.89
N GLN A 159 15.84 38.34 -62.97
CA GLN A 159 16.38 37.02 -63.23
C GLN A 159 17.30 36.55 -62.11
N ALA A 160 18.20 37.42 -61.64
CA ALA A 160 19.11 37.10 -60.52
C ALA A 160 18.38 36.74 -59.21
N LEU A 161 17.28 37.43 -58.90
CA LEU A 161 16.42 37.11 -57.76
C LEU A 161 15.71 35.77 -57.94
N SER A 162 15.28 35.46 -59.17
CA SER A 162 14.70 34.17 -59.53
C SER A 162 15.69 33.02 -59.33
N ASP A 163 16.94 33.21 -59.77
CA ASP A 163 18.02 32.21 -59.59
C ASP A 163 18.27 31.92 -58.10
N ILE A 164 18.28 32.96 -57.25
CA ILE A 164 18.42 32.81 -55.79
C ILE A 164 17.22 32.04 -55.21
N ALA A 165 16.00 32.35 -55.64
CA ALA A 165 14.79 31.66 -55.17
C ALA A 165 14.79 30.17 -55.57
N GLN A 166 15.20 29.86 -56.81
CA GLN A 166 15.28 28.48 -57.30
C GLN A 166 16.31 27.66 -56.51
N ILE A 167 17.47 28.24 -56.20
CA ILE A 167 18.48 27.55 -55.38
C ILE A 167 17.96 27.34 -53.96
N LYS A 168 17.29 28.33 -53.33
CA LYS A 168 16.67 28.15 -52.01
C LYS A 168 15.66 27.01 -52.00
N GLN A 169 14.79 26.93 -53.01
CA GLN A 169 13.83 25.84 -53.11
C GLN A 169 14.54 24.48 -53.24
N SER A 170 15.58 24.40 -54.07
CA SER A 170 16.38 23.18 -54.22
C SER A 170 17.04 22.75 -52.90
N ILE A 171 17.46 23.68 -52.03
CA ILE A 171 17.98 23.36 -50.69
C ILE A 171 16.87 22.78 -49.82
N VAL A 172 15.71 23.42 -49.78
CA VAL A 172 14.56 22.95 -48.99
C VAL A 172 14.14 21.55 -49.43
N ASP A 173 14.10 21.28 -50.73
CA ASP A 173 13.78 19.95 -51.28
C ASP A 173 14.82 18.91 -50.86
N LYS A 174 16.12 19.23 -50.94
CA LYS A 174 17.22 18.34 -50.51
C LYS A 174 17.18 18.07 -49.01
N MET A 175 16.90 19.08 -48.18
CA MET A 175 16.76 18.92 -46.73
C MET A 175 15.57 18.03 -46.38
N THR A 176 14.44 18.21 -47.08
CA THR A 176 13.24 17.38 -46.90
C THR A 176 13.54 15.93 -47.26
N GLN A 177 14.22 15.70 -48.39
CA GLN A 177 14.62 14.36 -48.82
C GLN A 177 15.59 13.70 -47.84
N ALA A 178 16.59 14.42 -47.34
CA ALA A 178 17.53 13.91 -46.33
C ALA A 178 16.80 13.51 -45.04
N SER A 179 15.91 14.38 -44.55
CA SER A 179 15.08 14.11 -43.36
C SER A 179 14.17 12.89 -43.54
N GLN A 180 13.58 12.69 -44.73
CA GLN A 180 12.77 11.51 -45.04
C GLN A 180 13.61 10.22 -45.02
N ILE A 181 14.81 10.24 -45.58
CA ILE A 181 15.73 9.08 -45.59
C ILE A 181 16.15 8.71 -44.16
N GLU A 182 16.53 9.71 -43.35
CA GLU A 182 16.91 9.49 -41.95
C GLU A 182 15.73 8.94 -41.13
N THR A 183 14.53 9.49 -41.34
CA THR A 183 13.32 9.00 -40.67
C THR A 183 13.00 7.57 -41.08
N ALA A 184 13.08 7.23 -42.38
CA ALA A 184 12.84 5.88 -42.87
C ALA A 184 13.86 4.87 -42.28
N GLN A 185 15.13 5.25 -42.17
CA GLN A 185 16.15 4.41 -41.52
C GLN A 185 15.89 4.23 -40.03
N PHE A 186 15.47 5.30 -39.35
CA PHE A 186 15.10 5.26 -37.94
C PHE A 186 13.89 4.35 -37.69
N VAL A 187 12.81 4.53 -38.46
CA VAL A 187 11.62 3.68 -38.42
C VAL A 187 11.99 2.22 -38.64
N LYS A 188 12.77 1.90 -39.68
CA LYS A 188 13.23 0.53 -39.95
C LYS A 188 14.01 -0.07 -38.77
N THR A 189 14.86 0.73 -38.12
CA THR A 189 15.63 0.29 -36.95
C THR A 189 14.72 0.01 -35.76
N LEU A 190 13.78 0.91 -35.46
CA LEU A 190 12.79 0.73 -34.39
C LEU A 190 11.90 -0.50 -34.60
N LEU A 191 11.42 -0.70 -35.83
CA LEU A 191 10.62 -1.88 -36.18
C LEU A 191 11.42 -3.16 -35.95
N SER A 192 12.70 -3.20 -36.36
CA SER A 192 13.56 -4.39 -36.16
C SER A 192 13.87 -4.67 -34.68
N GLN A 193 14.09 -3.62 -33.87
CA GLN A 193 14.31 -3.77 -32.43
C GLN A 193 13.06 -4.26 -31.71
N SER A 194 11.89 -3.80 -32.16
CA SER A 194 10.59 -4.25 -31.63
C SER A 194 10.38 -5.74 -31.93
N ASP A 195 10.69 -6.19 -33.14
CA ASP A 195 10.62 -7.62 -33.52
C ASP A 195 11.59 -8.48 -32.70
N GLU A 196 12.84 -8.02 -32.53
CA GLU A 196 13.84 -8.73 -31.70
C GLU A 196 13.39 -8.83 -30.24
N LEU A 197 12.85 -7.75 -29.68
CA LEU A 197 12.34 -7.77 -28.32
C LEU A 197 11.18 -8.74 -28.20
N LEU A 198 10.15 -8.63 -29.05
CA LEU A 198 8.98 -9.52 -29.02
C LEU A 198 9.36 -11.00 -29.16
N ALA A 199 10.45 -11.33 -29.85
CA ALA A 199 10.95 -12.71 -29.99
C ALA A 199 11.63 -13.27 -28.72
N GLN A 200 12.17 -12.43 -27.84
CA GLN A 200 12.94 -12.87 -26.66
C GLN A 200 12.10 -13.52 -25.56
N ASN A 201 10.77 -13.37 -25.60
CA ASN A 201 9.74 -13.92 -24.69
C ASN A 201 10.31 -14.57 -23.40
N PRO A 202 10.66 -13.76 -22.38
CA PRO A 202 11.30 -14.25 -21.17
C PRO A 202 10.39 -15.23 -20.43
N ALA A 203 10.98 -16.23 -19.78
CA ALA A 203 10.24 -17.20 -18.99
C ALA A 203 9.47 -16.51 -17.84
N ALA A 204 8.19 -16.86 -17.70
CA ALA A 204 7.24 -16.27 -16.75
C ALA A 204 7.60 -16.49 -15.27
N ASP A 205 8.58 -17.35 -14.98
CA ASP A 205 8.98 -17.78 -13.64
C ASP A 205 10.14 -16.95 -13.05
N ASN A 206 10.67 -15.97 -13.79
CA ASN A 206 11.80 -15.15 -13.34
C ASN A 206 11.49 -13.63 -13.33
N PRO A 207 10.91 -13.11 -12.22
CA PRO A 207 10.55 -11.70 -12.06
C PRO A 207 11.70 -10.72 -12.33
N ASP A 208 12.93 -11.10 -11.98
CA ASP A 208 14.12 -10.26 -12.11
C ASP A 208 14.53 -10.06 -13.57
N LYS A 209 14.12 -10.98 -14.46
CA LYS A 209 14.33 -10.86 -15.91
C LYS A 209 13.16 -10.16 -16.62
N ILE A 210 11.94 -10.33 -16.11
CA ILE A 210 10.73 -9.72 -16.69
C ILE A 210 10.76 -8.20 -16.52
N THR A 211 11.16 -7.69 -15.36
CA THR A 211 11.15 -6.25 -15.06
C THR A 211 11.97 -5.40 -16.04
N PRO A 212 13.28 -5.64 -16.26
CA PRO A 212 14.06 -4.86 -17.22
C PRO A 212 13.59 -5.04 -18.67
N TYR A 213 13.00 -6.19 -18.98
CA TYR A 213 12.46 -6.48 -20.31
C TYR A 213 11.16 -5.71 -20.60
N VAL A 214 10.24 -5.62 -19.62
CA VAL A 214 9.03 -4.79 -19.73
C VAL A 214 9.39 -3.31 -19.94
N GLU A 215 10.41 -2.80 -19.24
CA GLU A 215 10.88 -1.42 -19.45
C GLU A 215 11.44 -1.21 -20.87
N ALA A 216 12.21 -2.17 -21.41
CA ALA A 216 12.69 -2.09 -22.79
C ALA A 216 11.55 -2.12 -23.84
N LEU A 217 10.47 -2.87 -23.58
CA LEU A 217 9.26 -2.87 -24.42
C LEU A 217 8.54 -1.51 -24.34
N LYS A 218 8.43 -0.92 -23.14
CA LYS A 218 7.81 0.41 -22.94
C LYS A 218 8.60 1.53 -23.62
N GLU A 219 9.93 1.49 -23.56
CA GLU A 219 10.79 2.45 -24.27
C GLU A 219 10.54 2.40 -25.80
N ASN A 220 10.42 1.21 -26.38
CA ASN A 220 10.12 1.06 -27.81
C ASN A 220 8.68 1.45 -28.16
N LEU A 221 7.70 1.10 -27.33
CA LEU A 221 6.31 1.52 -27.50
C LEU A 221 6.22 3.05 -27.54
N PHE A 222 6.87 3.73 -26.58
CA PHE A 222 6.93 5.19 -26.53
C PHE A 222 7.58 5.78 -27.79
N ALA A 223 8.70 5.21 -28.25
CA ALA A 223 9.37 5.64 -29.46
C ALA A 223 8.47 5.53 -30.70
N LEU A 224 7.79 4.40 -30.87
CA LEU A 224 6.85 4.18 -31.99
C LEU A 224 5.63 5.12 -31.93
N GLN A 225 5.07 5.37 -30.75
CA GLN A 225 3.96 6.30 -30.56
C GLN A 225 4.35 7.76 -30.78
N SER A 226 5.63 8.10 -30.64
CA SER A 226 6.14 9.47 -30.83
C SER A 226 6.46 9.84 -32.29
N LEU A 227 6.32 8.92 -33.24
CA LEU A 227 6.58 9.16 -34.66
C LEU A 227 5.52 10.09 -35.26
N ASP A 228 5.96 11.13 -35.98
CA ASP A 228 5.05 12.02 -36.71
C ASP A 228 4.45 11.29 -37.92
N ALA A 229 3.13 11.17 -37.96
CA ALA A 229 2.38 10.51 -39.02
C ALA A 229 2.65 11.11 -40.42
N ASN A 230 3.09 12.37 -40.51
CA ASN A 230 3.39 13.04 -41.78
C ASN A 230 4.74 12.63 -42.38
N LEU A 231 5.62 12.00 -41.60
CA LEU A 231 6.97 11.61 -42.02
C LEU A 231 7.10 10.10 -42.27
N VAL A 232 6.03 9.35 -42.06
CA VAL A 232 6.01 7.89 -42.19
C VAL A 232 5.34 7.51 -43.52
N GLU A 233 5.98 6.61 -44.28
CA GLU A 233 5.38 6.06 -45.49
C GLU A 233 4.10 5.28 -45.16
N SER A 234 3.08 5.39 -46.01
CA SER A 234 1.76 4.75 -45.78
C SER A 234 1.83 3.24 -45.53
N ASN A 235 2.81 2.55 -46.12
CA ASN A 235 3.06 1.13 -45.90
C ASN A 235 3.60 0.82 -44.50
N ASP A 236 4.42 1.71 -43.93
CA ASP A 236 5.01 1.53 -42.61
C ASP A 236 4.04 1.90 -41.48
N SER A 237 3.09 2.82 -41.73
CA SER A 237 2.05 3.17 -40.75
C SER A 237 1.23 1.97 -40.29
N SER A 238 0.90 1.04 -41.20
CA SER A 238 0.18 -0.19 -40.86
C SER A 238 1.01 -1.15 -40.00
N LYS A 239 2.32 -1.25 -40.27
CA LYS A 239 3.25 -2.09 -39.50
C LYS A 239 3.51 -1.52 -38.11
N ILE A 240 3.68 -0.19 -38.01
CA ILE A 240 3.84 0.51 -36.73
C ILE A 240 2.60 0.29 -35.86
N ALA A 241 1.39 0.48 -36.41
CA ALA A 241 0.16 0.25 -35.66
C ALA A 241 0.04 -1.20 -35.17
N HIS A 242 0.43 -2.17 -36.01
CA HIS A 242 0.45 -3.59 -35.64
C HIS A 242 1.44 -3.87 -34.50
N GLN A 243 2.67 -3.37 -34.59
CA GLN A 243 3.68 -3.57 -33.55
C GLN A 243 3.31 -2.86 -32.23
N ILE A 244 2.75 -1.65 -32.27
CA ILE A 244 2.21 -0.98 -31.08
C ILE A 244 1.22 -1.90 -30.36
N THR A 245 0.26 -2.46 -31.11
CA THR A 245 -0.74 -3.38 -30.55
C THR A 245 -0.08 -4.64 -29.95
N GLN A 246 0.93 -5.21 -30.61
CA GLN A 246 1.65 -6.38 -30.10
C GLN A 246 2.43 -6.07 -28.83
N LEU A 247 3.11 -4.93 -28.77
CA LEU A 247 3.84 -4.46 -27.60
C LEU A 247 2.91 -4.23 -26.42
N GLU A 248 1.79 -3.51 -26.62
CA GLU A 248 0.78 -3.26 -25.58
C GLU A 248 0.25 -4.56 -24.97
N ASN A 249 -0.14 -5.54 -25.81
CA ASN A 249 -0.63 -6.83 -25.35
C ASN A 249 0.43 -7.64 -24.59
N THR A 250 1.68 -7.60 -25.07
CA THR A 250 2.81 -8.31 -24.45
C THR A 250 3.16 -7.70 -23.10
N ILE A 251 3.22 -6.37 -23.01
CA ILE A 251 3.44 -5.64 -21.76
C ILE A 251 2.34 -5.99 -20.75
N ALA A 252 1.07 -5.90 -21.13
CA ALA A 252 -0.04 -6.21 -20.23
C ALA A 252 0.02 -7.65 -19.70
N THR A 253 0.36 -8.61 -20.58
CA THR A 253 0.50 -10.03 -20.19
C THR A 253 1.64 -10.23 -19.20
N LEU A 254 2.81 -9.64 -19.46
CA LEU A 254 3.99 -9.77 -18.60
C LEU A 254 3.83 -9.05 -17.26
N GLU A 255 3.17 -7.89 -17.24
CA GLU A 255 2.84 -7.17 -16.00
C GLU A 255 1.86 -7.99 -15.13
N GLN A 256 0.87 -8.65 -15.75
CA GLN A 256 -0.02 -9.55 -15.05
C GLN A 256 0.74 -10.76 -14.47
N GLN A 257 1.64 -11.37 -15.24
CA GLN A 257 2.48 -12.48 -14.76
C GLN A 257 3.39 -12.05 -13.61
N LEU A 258 4.01 -10.87 -13.70
CA LEU A 258 4.85 -10.30 -12.65
C LEU A 258 4.06 -10.10 -11.35
N ALA A 259 2.85 -9.51 -11.45
CA ALA A 259 1.97 -9.32 -10.31
C ALA A 259 1.56 -10.66 -9.66
N ILE A 260 1.24 -11.67 -10.46
CA ILE A 260 0.92 -13.03 -9.97
C ILE A 260 2.14 -13.65 -9.27
N ALA A 261 3.34 -13.56 -9.85
CA ALA A 261 4.55 -14.12 -9.27
C ALA A 261 4.93 -13.43 -7.94
N GLN A 262 4.84 -12.10 -7.87
CA GLN A 262 5.09 -11.32 -6.66
C GLN A 262 4.06 -11.63 -5.55
N ALA A 263 2.78 -11.76 -5.92
CA ALA A 263 1.73 -12.16 -4.99
C ALA A 263 1.97 -13.59 -4.46
N ALA A 264 2.34 -14.54 -5.33
CA ALA A 264 2.66 -15.91 -4.92
C ALA A 264 3.85 -15.97 -3.94
N ASN A 265 4.91 -15.20 -4.19
CA ASN A 265 6.06 -15.12 -3.29
C ASN A 265 5.69 -14.51 -1.92
N THR A 266 4.88 -13.45 -1.93
CA THR A 266 4.36 -12.80 -0.71
C THR A 266 3.51 -13.78 0.11
N VAL A 267 2.60 -14.49 -0.56
CA VAL A 267 1.75 -15.54 0.05
C VAL A 267 2.63 -16.63 0.68
N SER A 268 3.63 -17.14 -0.03
CA SER A 268 4.53 -18.17 0.49
C SER A 268 5.32 -17.70 1.73
N THR A 269 5.81 -16.46 1.70
CA THR A 269 6.59 -15.90 2.81
C THR A 269 5.73 -15.72 4.05
N LEU A 270 4.53 -15.15 3.90
CA LEU A 270 3.58 -14.97 5.00
C LEU A 270 3.11 -16.32 5.55
N ALA A 271 2.83 -17.30 4.68
CA ALA A 271 2.45 -18.64 5.10
C ALA A 271 3.55 -19.29 5.96
N GLN A 272 4.82 -19.20 5.53
CA GLN A 272 5.95 -19.72 6.30
C GLN A 272 6.09 -19.02 7.66
N GLN A 273 5.92 -17.69 7.72
CA GLN A 273 5.94 -16.95 8.99
C GLN A 273 4.81 -17.39 9.93
N ALA A 274 3.59 -17.57 9.41
CA ALA A 274 2.45 -18.05 10.20
C ALA A 274 2.74 -19.45 10.79
N THR A 275 3.26 -20.38 9.98
CA THR A 275 3.67 -21.71 10.45
C THR A 275 4.75 -21.61 11.54
N GLN A 276 5.74 -20.73 11.37
CA GLN A 276 6.78 -20.54 12.38
C GLN A 276 6.21 -20.02 13.71
N PHE A 277 5.27 -19.07 13.66
CA PHE A 277 4.59 -18.59 14.88
C PHE A 277 3.76 -19.69 15.56
N ILE A 278 3.06 -20.52 14.78
CA ILE A 278 2.31 -21.68 15.32
C ILE A 278 3.26 -22.65 16.02
N GLU A 279 4.38 -23.00 15.39
CA GLU A 279 5.36 -23.92 15.99
C GLU A 279 6.06 -23.31 17.22
N ASN A 280 6.37 -22.02 17.21
CA ASN A 280 6.89 -21.34 18.39
C ASN A 280 5.88 -21.42 19.55
N ALA A 281 4.60 -21.16 19.30
CA ALA A 281 3.56 -21.28 20.33
C ALA A 281 3.47 -22.68 20.95
N LYS A 282 3.62 -23.73 20.13
CA LYS A 282 3.64 -25.13 20.61
C LYS A 282 4.86 -25.41 21.48
N ASN A 283 6.02 -24.89 21.11
CA ASN A 283 7.28 -25.15 21.81
C ASN A 283 7.48 -24.30 23.07
N GLU A 284 6.70 -23.23 23.25
CA GLU A 284 6.73 -22.42 24.47
C GLU A 284 6.32 -23.22 25.73
N PRO A 285 6.90 -22.92 26.91
CA PRO A 285 6.45 -23.49 28.16
C PRO A 285 4.97 -23.16 28.43
N ALA A 286 4.22 -24.09 29.04
CA ALA A 286 2.78 -23.96 29.24
C ALA A 286 2.30 -22.68 29.97
N GLN A 287 3.16 -22.03 30.77
CA GLN A 287 2.83 -20.80 31.50
C GLN A 287 3.37 -19.52 30.85
N SER A 288 3.95 -19.63 29.65
CA SER A 288 4.57 -18.50 28.96
C SER A 288 3.52 -17.54 28.41
N ASP A 289 3.65 -16.25 28.74
CA ASP A 289 2.83 -15.18 28.17
C ASP A 289 3.06 -15.05 26.64
N PHE A 290 4.19 -15.55 26.13
CA PHE A 290 4.50 -15.54 24.70
C PHE A 290 3.61 -16.45 23.86
N ILE A 291 2.96 -17.45 24.46
CA ILE A 291 1.99 -18.31 23.76
C ILE A 291 0.89 -17.47 23.12
N LEU A 292 0.28 -16.55 23.87
CA LEU A 292 -0.79 -15.70 23.37
C LEU A 292 -0.27 -14.79 22.25
N TYR A 293 0.93 -14.23 22.42
CA TYR A 293 1.58 -13.39 21.42
C TYR A 293 1.77 -14.13 20.10
N TYR A 294 2.32 -15.35 20.13
CA TYR A 294 2.58 -16.13 18.92
C TYR A 294 1.29 -16.58 18.22
N LEU A 295 0.29 -17.07 18.97
CA LEU A 295 -1.00 -17.44 18.39
C LEU A 295 -1.72 -16.23 17.76
N THR A 296 -1.71 -15.07 18.42
CA THR A 296 -2.33 -13.85 17.88
C THR A 296 -1.60 -13.35 16.63
N SER A 297 -0.27 -13.48 16.61
CA SER A 297 0.56 -13.10 15.45
C SER A 297 0.29 -14.02 14.26
N ALA A 298 0.22 -15.33 14.47
CA ALA A 298 -0.17 -16.29 13.43
C ALA A 298 -1.58 -15.98 12.88
N GLU A 299 -2.56 -15.72 13.75
CA GLU A 299 -3.92 -15.39 13.32
C GLU A 299 -3.97 -14.07 12.52
N SER A 300 -3.21 -13.06 12.93
CA SER A 300 -3.09 -11.80 12.19
C SER A 300 -2.53 -12.02 10.78
N ILE A 301 -1.49 -12.85 10.63
CA ILE A 301 -0.90 -13.15 9.32
C ILE A 301 -1.88 -13.95 8.45
N ILE A 302 -2.59 -14.92 9.02
CA ILE A 302 -3.62 -15.68 8.29
C ILE A 302 -4.73 -14.74 7.78
N ARG A 303 -5.16 -13.77 8.59
CA ARG A 303 -6.13 -12.74 8.15
C ARG A 303 -5.57 -11.87 7.03
N GLN A 304 -4.29 -11.49 7.07
CA GLN A 304 -3.65 -10.75 5.97
C GLN A 304 -3.60 -11.57 4.68
N LEU A 305 -3.29 -12.86 4.76
CA LEU A 305 -3.29 -13.77 3.60
C LEU A 305 -4.66 -13.83 2.91
N VAL A 306 -5.75 -13.89 3.70
CA VAL A 306 -7.13 -13.87 3.18
C VAL A 306 -7.43 -12.60 2.38
N LEU A 307 -6.89 -11.44 2.79
CA LEU A 307 -7.11 -10.16 2.11
C LEU A 307 -6.30 -10.01 0.82
N ILE A 308 -5.06 -10.50 0.80
CA ILE A 308 -4.13 -10.28 -0.32
C ILE A 308 -4.40 -11.23 -1.49
N ALA A 309 -4.93 -12.43 -1.24
CA ALA A 309 -5.02 -13.47 -2.26
C ALA A 309 -6.41 -14.14 -2.35
N PRO A 310 -7.53 -13.39 -2.43
CA PRO A 310 -8.88 -13.97 -2.41
C PRO A 310 -9.17 -14.92 -3.59
N ASN A 311 -8.53 -14.70 -4.73
CA ASN A 311 -8.79 -15.44 -5.98
C ASN A 311 -7.63 -16.37 -6.40
N MET A 312 -6.58 -16.51 -5.59
CA MET A 312 -5.47 -17.42 -5.89
C MET A 312 -5.74 -18.80 -5.29
N GLU A 313 -5.88 -19.81 -6.13
CA GLU A 313 -6.22 -21.17 -5.67
C GLU A 313 -5.16 -21.76 -4.72
N MET A 314 -3.88 -21.50 -4.99
CA MET A 314 -2.77 -21.89 -4.10
C MET A 314 -2.88 -21.26 -2.71
N ALA A 315 -3.32 -20.00 -2.62
CA ALA A 315 -3.49 -19.30 -1.34
C ALA A 315 -4.65 -19.90 -0.54
N LYS A 316 -5.76 -20.29 -1.18
CA LYS A 316 -6.90 -20.91 -0.49
C LYS A 316 -6.50 -22.19 0.25
N THR A 317 -5.76 -23.08 -0.42
CA THR A 317 -5.30 -24.33 0.20
C THR A 317 -4.35 -24.03 1.37
N GLN A 318 -3.37 -23.15 1.20
CA GLN A 318 -2.44 -22.79 2.28
C GLN A 318 -3.15 -22.16 3.48
N ILE A 319 -4.09 -21.25 3.24
CA ILE A 319 -4.89 -20.60 4.29
C ILE A 319 -5.69 -21.65 5.08
N ALA A 320 -6.36 -22.59 4.39
CA ALA A 320 -7.12 -23.65 5.04
C ALA A 320 -6.22 -24.53 5.92
N THR A 321 -5.06 -24.94 5.41
CA THR A 321 -4.08 -25.73 6.18
C THR A 321 -3.55 -24.95 7.39
N LEU A 322 -3.27 -23.66 7.26
CA LEU A 322 -2.81 -22.83 8.38
C LEU A 322 -3.89 -22.66 9.46
N PHE A 323 -5.17 -22.50 9.07
CA PHE A 323 -6.27 -22.48 10.04
C PHE A 323 -6.37 -23.79 10.81
N GLU A 324 -6.29 -24.93 10.12
CA GLU A 324 -6.32 -26.24 10.77
C GLU A 324 -5.13 -26.42 11.73
N GLN A 325 -3.92 -26.06 11.30
CA GLN A 325 -2.72 -26.10 12.15
C GLN A 325 -2.85 -25.20 13.38
N LEU A 326 -3.40 -23.99 13.22
CA LEU A 326 -3.61 -23.05 14.32
C LEU A 326 -4.60 -23.61 15.35
N GLU A 327 -5.72 -24.17 14.90
CA GLU A 327 -6.73 -24.74 15.80
C GLU A 327 -6.22 -26.00 16.51
N GLN A 328 -5.49 -26.87 15.81
CA GLN A 328 -4.82 -28.02 16.43
C GLN A 328 -3.81 -27.57 17.49
N ALA A 329 -2.97 -26.57 17.19
CA ALA A 329 -2.01 -26.02 18.14
C ALA A 329 -2.68 -25.42 19.37
N LYS A 330 -3.77 -24.66 19.19
CA LYS A 330 -4.57 -24.11 20.30
C LYS A 330 -5.09 -25.23 21.21
N GLN A 331 -5.63 -26.31 20.64
CA GLN A 331 -6.15 -27.45 21.41
C GLN A 331 -5.03 -28.18 22.18
N GLU A 332 -3.89 -28.43 21.53
CA GLU A 332 -2.73 -29.09 22.16
C GLU A 332 -2.18 -28.25 23.33
N ILE A 333 -2.01 -26.96 23.12
CA ILE A 333 -1.55 -26.01 24.15
C ILE A 333 -2.54 -25.98 25.32
N ALA A 334 -3.84 -25.89 25.03
CA ALA A 334 -4.89 -25.88 26.05
C ALA A 334 -4.90 -27.18 26.87
N LYS A 335 -4.68 -28.33 26.23
CA LYS A 335 -4.52 -29.63 26.89
C LYS A 335 -3.32 -29.63 27.82
N ARG A 336 -2.13 -29.27 27.34
CA ARG A 336 -0.89 -29.23 28.13
C ARG A 336 -0.99 -28.28 29.33
N GLN A 337 -1.58 -27.10 29.14
CA GLN A 337 -1.85 -26.16 30.23
C GLN A 337 -2.78 -26.76 31.27
N SER A 338 -3.86 -27.40 30.82
CA SER A 338 -4.84 -28.03 31.69
C SER A 338 -4.26 -29.21 32.46
N GLU A 339 -3.44 -30.05 31.83
CA GLU A 339 -2.77 -31.20 32.47
C GLU A 339 -1.87 -30.78 33.63
N ARG A 340 -1.17 -29.65 33.50
CA ARG A 340 -0.35 -29.11 34.59
C ARG A 340 -1.19 -28.69 35.79
N VAL A 341 -2.28 -27.96 35.54
CA VAL A 341 -3.22 -27.54 36.59
C VAL A 341 -3.90 -28.77 37.21
N TRP A 342 -4.21 -29.78 36.41
CA TRP A 342 -4.73 -31.06 36.89
C TRP A 342 -3.74 -31.77 37.81
N HIS A 343 -2.46 -31.79 37.50
CA HIS A 343 -1.46 -32.35 38.39
C HIS A 343 -1.41 -31.63 39.75
N GLU A 344 -1.60 -30.31 39.78
CA GLU A 344 -1.73 -29.56 41.04
C GLU A 344 -3.00 -29.93 41.82
N ILE A 345 -4.11 -30.21 41.11
CA ILE A 345 -5.35 -30.71 41.73
C ILE A 345 -5.10 -32.08 42.34
N GLU A 346 -4.49 -33.02 41.62
CA GLU A 346 -4.20 -34.36 42.12
C GLU A 346 -3.24 -34.34 43.31
N GLN A 347 -2.20 -33.51 43.27
CA GLN A 347 -1.29 -33.31 44.40
C GLN A 347 -2.03 -32.78 45.63
N ALA A 348 -2.93 -31.81 45.45
CA ALA A 348 -3.74 -31.27 46.55
C ALA A 348 -4.65 -32.35 47.16
N PHE A 349 -5.22 -33.24 46.34
CA PHE A 349 -5.97 -34.41 46.83
C PHE A 349 -5.10 -35.39 47.61
N GLY A 350 -3.92 -35.73 47.09
CA GLY A 350 -3.01 -36.67 47.77
C GLY A 350 -2.50 -36.17 49.13
N GLN A 351 -2.48 -34.85 49.34
CA GLN A 351 -2.06 -34.22 50.60
C GLN A 351 -3.21 -33.96 51.57
N PHE A 352 -4.46 -34.08 51.12
CA PHE A 352 -5.63 -33.75 51.93
C PHE A 352 -6.26 -35.03 52.49
N GLU A 353 -6.04 -35.29 53.78
CA GLU A 353 -6.65 -36.41 54.50
C GLU A 353 -7.34 -35.91 55.77
N ILE A 354 -8.54 -36.42 56.04
CA ILE A 354 -9.27 -36.17 57.27
C ILE A 354 -9.22 -37.43 58.12
N GLU A 355 -8.60 -37.33 59.29
CA GLU A 355 -8.54 -38.43 60.24
C GLU A 355 -9.96 -38.91 60.63
N LYS A 356 -10.14 -40.23 60.73
CA LYS A 356 -11.43 -40.85 61.08
C LYS A 356 -11.97 -40.41 62.45
N SER A 357 -11.09 -39.98 63.36
CA SER A 357 -11.40 -39.47 64.71
C SER A 357 -11.95 -38.04 64.72
N THR A 358 -11.89 -37.32 63.60
CA THR A 358 -12.28 -35.92 63.49
C THR A 358 -13.78 -35.74 63.77
N LYS A 359 -14.13 -34.71 64.55
CA LYS A 359 -15.53 -34.31 64.76
C LYS A 359 -16.16 -33.89 63.44
N ALA A 360 -17.42 -34.23 63.21
CA ALA A 360 -18.07 -34.04 61.92
C ALA A 360 -18.07 -32.57 61.47
N GLN A 361 -18.36 -31.64 62.39
CA GLN A 361 -18.28 -30.20 62.13
C GLN A 361 -16.89 -29.77 61.63
N LYS A 362 -15.83 -30.18 62.32
CA LYS A 362 -14.44 -29.85 61.95
C LYS A 362 -14.06 -30.43 60.59
N ALA A 363 -14.52 -31.64 60.27
CA ALA A 363 -14.31 -32.25 58.95
C ALA A 363 -15.01 -31.45 57.84
N ILE A 364 -16.26 -31.02 58.06
CA ILE A 364 -17.01 -30.19 57.11
C ILE A 364 -16.32 -28.84 56.90
N GLU A 365 -15.86 -28.20 57.97
CA GLU A 365 -15.13 -26.93 57.94
C GLU A 365 -13.79 -27.01 57.21
N GLN A 366 -13.15 -28.19 57.17
CA GLN A 366 -11.95 -28.43 56.37
C GLN A 366 -12.28 -28.71 54.88
N LEU A 367 -13.35 -29.46 54.60
CA LEU A 367 -13.74 -29.83 53.24
C LEU A 367 -14.28 -28.66 52.41
N ILE A 368 -15.03 -27.73 53.03
CA ILE A 368 -15.60 -26.57 52.33
C ILE A 368 -14.52 -25.69 51.66
N PRO A 369 -13.50 -25.18 52.39
CA PRO A 369 -12.46 -24.37 51.78
C PRO A 369 -11.57 -25.19 50.83
N PHE A 370 -11.37 -26.49 51.09
CA PHE A 370 -10.67 -27.38 50.16
C PHE A 370 -11.40 -27.47 48.81
N ARG A 371 -12.71 -27.71 48.83
CA ARG A 371 -13.56 -27.70 47.62
C ARG A 371 -13.46 -26.37 46.87
N GLN A 372 -13.50 -25.24 47.58
CA GLN A 372 -13.39 -23.91 46.95
C GLN A 372 -12.05 -23.74 46.22
N ARG A 373 -10.93 -24.08 46.87
CA ARG A 373 -9.60 -24.04 46.24
C ARG A 373 -9.51 -24.94 44.99
N LEU A 374 -10.12 -26.12 45.04
CA LEU A 374 -10.17 -27.00 43.87
C LEU A 374 -10.99 -26.40 42.73
N ALA A 375 -12.13 -25.76 43.03
CA ALA A 375 -12.96 -25.09 42.03
C ALA A 375 -12.23 -23.89 41.40
N GLU A 376 -11.47 -23.13 42.18
CA GLU A 376 -10.61 -22.04 41.70
C GLU A 376 -9.47 -22.52 40.80
N LYS A 377 -8.92 -23.72 41.05
CA LYS A 377 -7.95 -24.34 40.13
C LYS A 377 -8.64 -24.85 38.87
N ALA A 378 -9.78 -25.52 39.03
CA ALA A 378 -10.54 -26.07 37.91
C ALA A 378 -11.03 -25.00 36.93
N SER A 379 -11.31 -23.78 37.38
CA SER A 379 -11.71 -22.67 36.49
C SER A 379 -10.61 -22.20 35.53
N LYS A 380 -9.36 -22.61 35.77
CA LYS A 380 -8.21 -22.31 34.90
C LYS A 380 -7.99 -23.38 33.82
N LEU A 381 -8.80 -24.44 33.82
CA LEU A 381 -8.73 -25.50 32.83
C LEU A 381 -9.44 -25.07 31.54
N SER A 382 -8.83 -25.39 30.41
CA SER A 382 -9.32 -25.03 29.07
C SER A 382 -9.60 -26.25 28.19
N SER A 383 -9.15 -27.44 28.61
CA SER A 383 -9.42 -28.71 27.95
C SER A 383 -10.67 -29.39 28.51
N VAL A 384 -11.58 -29.78 27.63
CA VAL A 384 -12.83 -30.48 28.00
C VAL A 384 -12.54 -31.80 28.73
N GLU A 385 -11.61 -32.61 28.22
CA GLU A 385 -11.24 -33.90 28.83
C GLU A 385 -10.73 -33.73 30.28
N VAL A 386 -9.96 -32.67 30.54
CA VAL A 386 -9.40 -32.41 31.87
C VAL A 386 -10.43 -31.77 32.81
N LEU A 387 -11.34 -30.95 32.27
CA LEU A 387 -12.46 -30.38 33.01
C LEU A 387 -13.37 -31.47 33.59
N GLU A 388 -13.69 -32.52 32.82
CA GLU A 388 -14.49 -33.65 33.30
C GLU A 388 -13.81 -34.37 34.48
N LYS A 389 -12.50 -34.60 34.41
CA LYS A 389 -11.71 -35.19 35.51
C LYS A 389 -11.76 -34.31 36.76
N ALA A 390 -11.64 -32.99 36.61
CA ALA A 390 -11.75 -32.03 37.71
C ALA A 390 -13.14 -31.98 38.33
N GLN A 391 -14.20 -32.09 37.52
CA GLN A 391 -15.57 -32.16 38.00
C GLN A 391 -15.81 -33.42 38.83
N ALA A 392 -15.36 -34.59 38.38
CA ALA A 392 -15.48 -35.84 39.14
C ALA A 392 -14.83 -35.74 40.53
N ARG A 393 -13.68 -35.08 40.63
CA ARG A 393 -13.01 -34.82 41.92
C ARG A 393 -13.77 -33.84 42.81
N LEU A 394 -14.33 -32.78 42.25
CA LEU A 394 -15.20 -31.86 43.00
C LEU A 394 -16.45 -32.57 43.54
N GLU A 395 -17.03 -33.47 42.74
CA GLU A 395 -18.14 -34.31 43.16
C GLU A 395 -17.75 -35.27 44.28
N GLU A 396 -16.56 -35.88 44.23
CA GLU A 396 -16.04 -36.73 45.31
C GLU A 396 -15.99 -35.96 46.64
N VAL A 397 -15.49 -34.72 46.65
CA VAL A 397 -15.45 -33.87 47.85
C VAL A 397 -16.87 -33.50 48.31
N ASN A 398 -17.78 -33.21 47.39
CA ASN A 398 -19.19 -32.96 47.73
C ASN A 398 -19.84 -34.17 48.41
N HIS A 399 -19.58 -35.38 47.91
CA HIS A 399 -20.03 -36.62 48.53
C HIS A 399 -19.44 -36.80 49.93
N GLN A 400 -18.16 -36.49 50.13
CA GLN A 400 -17.54 -36.52 51.47
C GLN A 400 -18.21 -35.53 52.44
N ILE A 401 -18.50 -34.30 52.00
CA ILE A 401 -19.24 -33.30 52.80
C ILE A 401 -20.62 -33.83 53.17
N ALA A 402 -21.36 -34.37 52.21
CA ALA A 402 -22.69 -34.93 52.44
C ALA A 402 -22.64 -36.09 53.46
N ASN A 403 -21.66 -36.99 53.33
CA ASN A 403 -21.45 -38.10 54.25
C ASN A 403 -21.16 -37.63 55.68
N TRP A 404 -20.33 -36.60 55.86
CA TRP A 404 -20.06 -36.04 57.19
C TRP A 404 -21.28 -35.34 57.79
N ARG A 405 -22.06 -34.60 56.98
CA ARG A 405 -23.33 -34.01 57.41
C ARG A 405 -24.34 -35.08 57.84
N ALA A 406 -24.45 -36.17 57.09
CA ALA A 406 -25.32 -37.29 57.46
C ALA A 406 -24.90 -37.94 58.80
N LYS A 407 -23.60 -38.12 59.03
CA LYS A 407 -23.07 -38.61 60.33
C LYS A 407 -23.41 -37.67 61.48
N GLN A 408 -23.26 -36.36 61.26
CA GLN A 408 -23.58 -35.32 62.25
C GLN A 408 -25.07 -35.35 62.62
N ILE A 409 -25.96 -35.35 61.62
CA ILE A 409 -27.41 -35.43 61.80
C ILE A 409 -27.80 -36.70 62.57
N ARG A 410 -27.20 -37.85 62.22
CA ARG A 410 -27.50 -39.12 62.89
C ARG A 410 -27.11 -39.09 64.37
N LYS A 411 -25.97 -38.50 64.73
CA LYS A 411 -25.55 -38.35 66.13
C LYS A 411 -26.47 -37.41 66.91
N TYR A 412 -26.86 -36.30 66.29
CA TYR A 412 -27.83 -35.37 66.84
C TYR A 412 -29.17 -36.07 67.11
N GLU A 413 -29.67 -36.83 66.14
CA GLU A 413 -30.92 -37.57 66.26
C GLU A 413 -30.84 -38.65 67.36
N GLN A 414 -29.74 -39.38 67.47
CA GLN A 414 -29.53 -40.34 68.56
C GLN A 414 -29.58 -39.67 69.94
N TRP A 415 -28.93 -38.51 70.08
CA TRP A 415 -29.01 -37.72 71.31
C TRP A 415 -30.43 -37.27 71.60
N ALA A 416 -31.15 -36.74 70.61
CA ALA A 416 -32.53 -36.28 70.76
C ALA A 416 -33.49 -37.41 71.13
N ILE A 417 -33.39 -38.58 70.49
CA ILE A 417 -34.16 -39.78 70.85
C ILE A 417 -33.88 -40.15 72.32
N ASN A 418 -32.62 -40.16 72.75
CA ASN A 418 -32.29 -40.45 74.13
C ASN A 418 -32.92 -39.44 75.12
N GLN A 419 -32.95 -38.14 74.77
CA GLN A 419 -33.64 -37.13 75.58
C GLN A 419 -35.16 -37.38 75.66
N ILE A 420 -35.81 -37.67 74.53
CA ILE A 420 -37.25 -37.97 74.45
C ILE A 420 -37.57 -39.21 75.28
N THR A 421 -36.81 -40.30 75.12
CA THR A 421 -36.99 -41.54 75.86
C THR A 421 -36.76 -41.36 77.35
N THR A 422 -35.71 -40.63 77.74
CA THR A 422 -35.43 -40.34 79.15
C THR A 422 -36.58 -39.57 79.78
N PHE A 423 -37.06 -38.51 79.10
CA PHE A 423 -38.21 -37.74 79.57
C PHE A 423 -39.45 -38.63 79.73
N TYR A 424 -39.82 -39.37 78.69
CA TYR A 424 -41.00 -40.23 78.74
C TYR A 424 -40.92 -41.24 79.90
N ASN A 425 -39.80 -41.94 80.04
CA ASN A 425 -39.64 -42.97 81.08
C ASN A 425 -39.64 -42.38 82.50
N VAL A 426 -39.13 -41.17 82.71
CA VAL A 426 -39.08 -40.53 84.03
C VAL A 426 -40.47 -40.07 84.48
N TYR A 427 -41.33 -39.64 83.54
CA TYR A 427 -42.60 -38.97 83.88
C TYR A 427 -43.86 -39.76 83.50
N GLN A 428 -43.75 -40.88 82.76
CA GLN A 428 -44.92 -41.62 82.23
C GLN A 428 -45.94 -42.05 83.30
N ASP A 429 -45.51 -42.35 84.51
CA ASP A 429 -46.39 -42.80 85.60
C ASP A 429 -47.31 -41.69 86.12
N GLU A 430 -47.04 -40.42 85.77
CA GLU A 430 -47.88 -39.28 86.12
C GLU A 430 -48.99 -39.00 85.09
N LEU A 431 -49.03 -39.73 83.97
CA LEU A 431 -50.07 -39.56 82.95
C LEU A 431 -51.40 -40.19 83.40
N GLY A 432 -52.51 -39.44 83.27
CA GLY A 432 -53.87 -39.92 83.53
C GLY A 432 -54.29 -40.01 85.01
N THR A 433 -53.35 -39.77 85.93
CA THR A 433 -53.59 -39.72 87.39
C THR A 433 -53.61 -38.29 87.94
N GLY A 434 -53.23 -37.31 87.11
CA GLY A 434 -52.97 -35.92 87.50
C GLY A 434 -51.54 -35.76 88.04
N PHE A 435 -50.85 -34.68 87.62
CA PHE A 435 -49.47 -34.45 88.04
C PHE A 435 -49.38 -34.23 89.56
N THR A 436 -48.54 -35.04 90.22
CA THR A 436 -48.28 -34.91 91.66
C THR A 436 -47.42 -33.67 91.95
N ASP A 437 -46.55 -33.31 91.00
CA ASP A 437 -45.73 -32.09 91.03
C ASP A 437 -45.66 -31.51 89.61
N GLU A 438 -46.60 -30.60 89.32
CA GLU A 438 -46.77 -29.99 88.00
C GLU A 438 -45.53 -29.18 87.56
N ASP A 439 -44.91 -28.44 88.49
CA ASP A 439 -43.73 -27.61 88.22
C ASP A 439 -42.51 -28.47 87.85
N ARG A 440 -42.41 -29.68 88.42
CA ARG A 440 -41.39 -30.67 88.07
C ARG A 440 -41.54 -31.16 86.63
N VAL A 441 -42.75 -31.54 86.22
CA VAL A 441 -43.03 -32.00 84.85
C VAL A 441 -42.83 -30.87 83.83
N TYR A 442 -43.33 -29.66 84.13
CA TYR A 442 -43.08 -28.45 83.34
C TYR A 442 -41.59 -28.22 83.10
N SER A 443 -40.79 -28.29 84.17
CA SER A 443 -39.33 -28.13 84.09
C SER A 443 -38.68 -29.27 83.30
N GLY A 444 -39.17 -30.50 83.46
CA GLY A 444 -38.73 -31.67 82.69
C GLY A 444 -38.93 -31.50 81.19
N ILE A 445 -40.09 -31.02 80.74
CA ILE A 445 -40.37 -30.76 79.33
C ILE A 445 -39.32 -29.80 78.76
N ILE A 446 -39.02 -28.72 79.48
CA ILE A 446 -38.05 -27.72 79.05
C ILE A 446 -36.64 -28.31 78.97
N ILE A 447 -36.21 -29.05 80.00
CA ILE A 447 -34.84 -29.58 80.10
C ILE A 447 -34.57 -30.60 78.99
N PHE A 448 -35.48 -31.56 78.81
CA PHE A 448 -35.26 -32.70 77.92
C PHE A 448 -35.72 -32.41 76.48
N LEU A 449 -36.88 -31.78 76.29
CA LEU A 449 -37.45 -31.56 74.96
C LEU A 449 -37.15 -30.16 74.42
N GLY A 450 -37.01 -29.16 75.31
CA GLY A 450 -36.85 -27.75 74.90
C GLY A 450 -35.63 -27.47 74.04
N ASN A 451 -34.53 -28.20 74.25
CA ASN A 451 -33.29 -28.00 73.50
C ASN A 451 -33.27 -28.73 72.14
N ILE A 452 -34.29 -29.51 71.80
CA ILE A 452 -34.34 -30.27 70.56
C ILE A 452 -34.91 -29.38 69.44
N ASP A 453 -34.09 -29.14 68.42
CA ASP A 453 -34.53 -28.70 67.10
C ASP A 453 -35.10 -29.88 66.29
N MET A 454 -36.40 -29.82 66.01
CA MET A 454 -37.10 -30.86 65.25
C MET A 454 -36.71 -30.90 63.76
N ARG A 455 -36.15 -29.82 63.20
CA ARG A 455 -35.80 -29.74 61.77
C ARG A 455 -34.74 -30.76 61.34
N TYR A 456 -33.93 -31.24 62.29
CA TYR A 456 -32.88 -32.23 62.05
C TYR A 456 -33.31 -33.67 62.35
N LEU A 457 -34.55 -33.87 62.81
CA LEU A 457 -35.07 -35.20 63.14
C LEU A 457 -35.71 -35.86 61.91
N SER A 458 -35.59 -37.18 61.80
CA SER A 458 -36.40 -37.94 60.85
C SER A 458 -37.88 -37.92 61.23
N THR A 459 -38.77 -38.22 60.27
CA THR A 459 -40.22 -38.27 60.51
C THR A 459 -40.62 -39.14 61.71
N PRO A 460 -40.05 -40.35 61.91
CA PRO A 460 -40.31 -41.14 63.12
C PRO A 460 -39.89 -40.45 64.42
N ALA A 461 -38.70 -39.86 64.47
CA ALA A 461 -38.22 -39.16 65.66
C ALA A 461 -39.03 -37.90 65.97
N GLN A 462 -39.44 -37.14 64.94
CA GLN A 462 -40.35 -36.01 65.09
C GLN A 462 -41.71 -36.45 65.65
N ARG A 463 -42.24 -37.59 65.18
CA ARG A 463 -43.50 -38.15 65.70
C ARG A 463 -43.36 -38.51 67.17
N ALA A 464 -42.30 -39.23 67.54
CA ALA A 464 -42.04 -39.59 68.93
C ALA A 464 -41.90 -38.35 69.84
N TYR A 465 -41.18 -37.32 69.36
CA TYR A 465 -41.09 -36.03 70.05
C TYR A 465 -42.47 -35.40 70.27
N ASN A 466 -43.28 -35.30 69.20
CA ASN A 466 -44.59 -34.66 69.26
C ASN A 466 -45.56 -35.42 70.14
N GLU A 467 -45.59 -36.75 70.06
CA GLU A 467 -46.44 -37.59 70.89
C GLU A 467 -46.08 -37.47 72.37
N ALA A 468 -44.78 -37.52 72.71
CA ALA A 468 -44.33 -37.29 74.07
C ALA A 468 -44.73 -35.89 74.54
N PHE A 469 -44.39 -34.84 73.79
CA PHE A 469 -44.74 -33.47 74.15
C PHE A 469 -46.24 -33.27 74.35
N GLN A 470 -47.08 -33.73 73.41
CA GLN A 470 -48.53 -33.54 73.45
C GLN A 470 -49.18 -34.26 74.64
N LYS A 471 -48.78 -35.50 74.94
CA LYS A 471 -49.33 -36.27 76.07
C LYS A 471 -49.14 -35.54 77.39
N PHE A 472 -47.93 -35.03 77.64
CA PHE A 472 -47.65 -34.31 78.88
C PHE A 472 -48.20 -32.88 78.86
N TYR A 473 -48.15 -32.20 77.71
CA TYR A 473 -48.69 -30.85 77.56
C TYR A 473 -50.20 -30.79 77.82
N ALA A 474 -50.96 -31.81 77.39
CA ALA A 474 -52.42 -31.84 77.56
C ALA A 474 -52.85 -31.81 79.04
N GLU A 475 -52.10 -32.49 79.90
CA GLU A 475 -52.35 -32.64 81.34
C GLU A 475 -51.93 -31.41 82.18
N LEU A 476 -51.16 -30.46 81.61
CA LEU A 476 -50.80 -29.22 82.30
C LEU A 476 -51.99 -28.26 82.43
N HIS A 477 -52.02 -27.45 83.48
CA HIS A 477 -52.99 -26.36 83.61
C HIS A 477 -52.64 -25.18 82.68
N ASP A 478 -53.66 -24.40 82.32
CA ASP A 478 -53.52 -23.26 81.39
C ASP A 478 -52.48 -22.23 81.85
N LYS A 479 -52.34 -22.04 83.17
CA LYS A 479 -51.33 -21.16 83.80
C LYS A 479 -49.89 -21.53 83.43
N GLN A 480 -49.60 -22.81 83.12
CA GLN A 480 -48.27 -23.31 82.75
C GLN A 480 -48.15 -23.56 81.24
N LYS A 481 -49.24 -23.92 80.55
CA LYS A 481 -49.28 -24.14 79.09
C LYS A 481 -48.80 -22.93 78.27
N ILE A 482 -49.30 -21.73 78.61
CA ILE A 482 -48.99 -20.50 77.87
C ILE A 482 -47.49 -20.12 78.03
N PRO A 483 -46.92 -20.05 79.26
CA PRO A 483 -45.49 -19.82 79.44
C PRO A 483 -44.62 -20.92 78.81
N LEU A 484 -45.04 -22.18 78.87
CA LEU A 484 -44.29 -23.30 78.30
C LEU A 484 -44.13 -23.14 76.78
N SER A 485 -45.23 -22.86 76.08
CA SER A 485 -45.22 -22.68 74.62
C SER A 485 -44.29 -21.55 74.20
N SER A 486 -44.38 -20.40 74.87
CA SER A 486 -43.49 -19.26 74.61
C SER A 486 -42.02 -19.62 74.86
N LYS A 487 -41.72 -20.29 75.98
CA LYS A 487 -40.36 -20.68 76.34
C LYS A 487 -39.79 -21.73 75.41
N MET A 488 -40.58 -22.71 74.99
CA MET A 488 -40.18 -23.75 74.03
C MET A 488 -39.87 -23.19 72.65
N THR A 489 -40.59 -22.15 72.21
CA THR A 489 -40.33 -21.48 70.93
C THR A 489 -39.08 -20.60 70.97
N LEU A 490 -38.85 -19.88 72.06
CA LEU A 490 -37.75 -18.91 72.19
C LEU A 490 -36.43 -19.50 72.70
N MET A 491 -36.44 -20.76 73.14
CA MET A 491 -35.25 -21.43 73.66
C MET A 491 -34.25 -21.75 72.54
N ASP A 492 -32.99 -21.39 72.79
CA ASP A 492 -31.87 -21.78 71.94
C ASP A 492 -31.77 -23.29 71.86
N LYS A 493 -31.89 -23.81 70.64
CA LYS A 493 -31.77 -25.24 70.39
C LYS A 493 -30.31 -25.64 70.39
N LYS A 494 -30.05 -26.90 70.75
CA LYS A 494 -28.70 -27.46 70.71
C LYS A 494 -28.19 -27.40 69.26
N PRO A 495 -27.04 -26.74 69.00
CA PRO A 495 -26.58 -26.55 67.62
C PRO A 495 -26.07 -27.87 67.04
N LEU A 496 -26.34 -28.08 65.75
CA LEU A 496 -25.91 -29.29 65.04
C LEU A 496 -24.38 -29.46 65.03
N SER A 497 -23.63 -28.35 65.10
CA SER A 497 -22.16 -28.30 65.17
C SER A 497 -21.55 -29.02 66.37
N ASP A 498 -22.34 -29.25 67.43
CA ASP A 498 -21.87 -29.94 68.64
C ASP A 498 -21.72 -31.47 68.43
N PHE A 499 -22.25 -32.00 67.33
CA PHE A 499 -22.31 -33.43 66.98
C PHE A 499 -21.39 -33.77 65.79
#